data_AF-A0A535WRX3-F1
#
_entry.id   AF-A0A535WRX3-F1
#
_cell.length_a   1.000
_cell.length_b   1.000
_cell.length_c   1.000
_cell.angle_alpha   90.00
_cell.angle_beta   90.00
_cell.angle_gamma   90.00
#
_symmetry.space_group_name_H-M   'P 1'
#
loop_
_entity.id
_entity.type
_entity.pdbx_description
1 polymer ?
#
loop_
_entity_poly.entity_id
_entity_poly.type
_entity_poly.pdbx_seq_one_letter_code
_entity_poly.pdbx_strand_id
1 'polypeptide(L)'
;MELEELLLAADVGPAMAARLAAGVRSRAPRTRDEAVETLVTVATSLMSTKPRGLQLTGNPACVLLYGINGAGKTTTAGKLAYQLRNQGRQPLVIAADTYRAAGIEQMVAWADRAGVQHLAGSSGADPASVVFDGVQTARKRGNDVVIADTA
;
A
#
# COMPACT_ATOMS: atom_id res chain seq x y z
N MET A 1 -18.54 -18.78 -22.88
CA MET A 1 -18.17 -17.50 -22.26
C MET A 1 -16.96 -16.98 -22.99
N GLU A 2 -17.10 -15.80 -23.57
CA GLU A 2 -16.00 -15.14 -24.27
C GLU A 2 -14.91 -14.73 -23.26
N LEU A 3 -13.63 -14.71 -23.66
CA LEU A 3 -12.52 -14.34 -22.76
C LEU A 3 -12.74 -12.95 -22.11
N GLU A 4 -13.37 -12.03 -22.84
CA GLU A 4 -13.68 -10.69 -22.33
C GLU A 4 -14.68 -10.74 -21.16
N GLU A 5 -15.75 -11.55 -21.27
CA GLU A 5 -16.73 -11.76 -20.19
C GLU A 5 -16.08 -12.37 -18.95
N LEU A 6 -15.16 -13.32 -19.14
CA LEU A 6 -14.36 -13.92 -18.06
C LEU A 6 -13.51 -12.87 -17.32
N LEU A 7 -12.89 -11.95 -18.06
CA LEU A 7 -12.06 -10.89 -17.48
C LEU A 7 -12.93 -9.88 -16.72
N LEU A 8 -14.10 -9.52 -17.26
CA LEU A 8 -15.07 -8.66 -16.58
C LEU A 8 -15.57 -9.30 -15.27
N ALA A 9 -15.88 -10.59 -15.29
CA ALA A 9 -16.28 -11.34 -14.10
C ALA A 9 -15.16 -11.47 -13.05
N ALA A 10 -13.90 -11.21 -13.43
CA ALA A 10 -12.73 -11.20 -12.58
C ALA A 10 -12.29 -9.78 -12.16
N ASP A 11 -13.20 -8.81 -12.17
CA ASP A 11 -12.99 -7.40 -11.80
C ASP A 11 -11.99 -6.64 -12.68
N VAL A 12 -11.72 -7.11 -13.90
CA VAL A 12 -10.94 -6.33 -14.87
C VAL A 12 -11.85 -5.28 -15.51
N GLY A 13 -11.48 -4.01 -15.35
CA GLY A 13 -12.26 -2.90 -15.89
C GLY A 13 -12.51 -3.02 -17.41
N PRO A 14 -13.66 -2.57 -17.94
CA PRO A 14 -14.10 -2.89 -19.31
C PRO A 14 -13.08 -2.57 -20.41
N ALA A 15 -12.44 -1.40 -20.33
CA ALA A 15 -11.41 -1.00 -21.30
C ALA A 15 -10.19 -1.93 -21.29
N MET A 16 -9.80 -2.43 -20.11
CA MET A 16 -8.67 -3.34 -19.98
C MET A 16 -9.06 -4.77 -20.41
N ALA A 17 -10.28 -5.22 -20.08
CA ALA A 17 -10.80 -6.52 -20.50
C ALA A 17 -10.83 -6.64 -22.03
N ALA A 18 -11.41 -5.65 -22.72
CA ALA A 18 -11.44 -5.59 -24.18
C ALA A 18 -10.03 -5.58 -24.78
N ARG A 19 -9.10 -4.79 -24.19
CA ARG A 19 -7.71 -4.70 -24.65
C ARG A 19 -6.96 -6.02 -24.51
N LEU A 20 -7.10 -6.69 -23.36
CA LEU A 20 -6.48 -7.99 -23.11
C LEU A 20 -7.05 -9.07 -24.04
N ALA A 21 -8.38 -9.12 -24.18
CA ALA A 21 -9.05 -10.07 -25.05
C ALA A 21 -8.63 -9.88 -26.52
N ALA A 22 -8.60 -8.64 -27.02
CA ALA A 22 -8.13 -8.35 -28.37
C ALA A 22 -6.66 -8.77 -28.57
N GLY A 23 -5.80 -8.50 -27.58
CA GLY A 23 -4.40 -8.94 -27.59
C GLY A 23 -4.27 -10.45 -27.73
N VAL A 24 -5.04 -11.22 -26.95
CA VAL A 24 -5.05 -12.69 -27.05
C VAL A 24 -5.61 -13.16 -28.39
N ARG A 25 -6.75 -12.62 -28.83
CA ARG A 25 -7.38 -12.97 -30.13
C ARG A 25 -6.43 -12.77 -31.31
N SER A 26 -5.66 -11.67 -31.32
CA SER A 26 -4.71 -11.35 -32.40
C SER A 26 -3.59 -12.37 -32.59
N ARG A 27 -3.27 -13.16 -31.55
CA ARG A 27 -2.25 -14.21 -31.63
C ARG A 27 -2.82 -15.58 -31.95
N ALA A 28 -4.14 -15.69 -32.09
CA ALA A 28 -4.87 -16.91 -32.49
C ALA A 28 -4.36 -18.19 -31.79
N PRO A 29 -4.34 -18.23 -30.44
CA PRO A 29 -3.92 -19.42 -29.71
C PRO A 29 -4.81 -20.62 -30.08
N ARG A 30 -4.21 -21.78 -30.27
CA ARG A 30 -4.87 -23.03 -30.68
C ARG A 30 -5.32 -23.87 -29.51
N THR A 31 -4.71 -23.66 -28.34
CA THR A 31 -5.01 -24.38 -27.11
C THR A 31 -5.32 -23.40 -25.98
N ARG A 32 -5.94 -23.93 -24.91
CA ARG A 32 -6.19 -23.15 -23.70
C ARG A 32 -4.89 -22.66 -23.06
N ASP A 33 -3.87 -23.51 -23.01
CA ASP A 33 -2.58 -23.19 -22.39
C ASP A 33 -1.88 -22.08 -23.16
N GLU A 34 -1.86 -22.15 -24.50
CA GLU A 34 -1.36 -21.05 -25.35
C GLU A 34 -2.12 -19.74 -25.13
N ALA A 35 -3.44 -19.80 -24.90
CA ALA A 35 -4.24 -18.62 -24.62
C ALA A 35 -3.89 -18.01 -23.25
N VAL A 36 -3.65 -18.83 -22.24
CA VAL A 36 -3.21 -18.38 -20.90
C VAL A 36 -1.82 -17.75 -20.97
N GLU A 37 -0.86 -18.40 -21.64
CA GLU A 37 0.49 -17.85 -21.84
C GLU A 37 0.47 -16.53 -22.60
N THR A 38 -0.38 -16.45 -23.64
CA THR A 38 -0.57 -15.22 -24.39
C THR A 38 -1.18 -14.13 -23.51
N LEU A 39 -2.19 -14.45 -22.70
CA LEU A 39 -2.80 -13.50 -21.78
C LEU A 39 -1.77 -12.95 -20.78
N VAL A 40 -0.94 -13.81 -20.19
CA VAL A 40 0.15 -13.39 -19.30
C VAL A 40 1.11 -12.46 -20.02
N THR A 41 1.52 -12.79 -21.25
CA THR A 41 2.44 -11.98 -22.05
C THR A 41 1.84 -10.61 -22.37
N VAL A 42 0.58 -10.56 -22.81
CA VAL A 42 -0.11 -9.30 -23.10
C VAL A 42 -0.26 -8.49 -21.82
N ALA A 43 -0.78 -9.08 -20.73
CA ALA A 43 -1.00 -8.38 -19.47
C ALA A 43 0.29 -7.79 -18.89
N THR A 44 1.39 -8.56 -18.86
CA THR A 44 2.69 -8.10 -18.37
C THR A 44 3.26 -6.97 -19.23
N SER A 45 3.09 -7.03 -20.56
CA SER A 45 3.52 -5.95 -21.47
C SER A 45 2.77 -4.63 -21.25
N LEU A 46 1.57 -4.68 -20.66
CA LEU A 46 0.76 -3.50 -20.35
C LEU A 46 1.08 -2.91 -18.98
N MET A 47 1.76 -3.65 -18.10
CA MET A 47 2.14 -3.15 -16.78
C MET A 47 3.24 -2.09 -16.90
N SER A 48 3.24 -1.14 -15.97
CA SER A 48 4.31 -0.14 -15.86
C SER A 48 5.67 -0.83 -15.64
N THR A 49 6.66 -0.40 -16.43
CA THR A 49 8.07 -0.77 -16.28
C THR A 49 8.80 0.11 -15.25
N LYS A 50 8.13 1.12 -14.69
CA LYS A 50 8.73 1.97 -13.66
C LYS A 50 9.01 1.16 -12.38
N PRO A 51 10.10 1.47 -11.66
CA PRO A 51 10.35 0.86 -10.36
C PRO A 51 9.16 1.03 -9.42
N ARG A 52 8.75 -0.06 -8.75
CA ARG A 52 7.62 -0.08 -7.81
C ARG A 52 8.05 0.02 -6.34
N GLY A 53 9.35 0.14 -6.09
CA GLY A 53 9.89 0.29 -4.74
C GLY A 53 9.54 1.66 -4.15
N LEU A 54 9.35 1.70 -2.83
CA LEU A 54 9.22 2.97 -2.10
C LEU A 54 10.52 3.76 -2.20
N GLN A 55 10.44 5.02 -2.60
CA GLN A 55 11.57 5.94 -2.57
C GLN A 55 11.74 6.48 -1.15
N LEU A 56 12.63 5.85 -0.39
CA LEU A 56 12.90 6.18 1.02
C LEU A 56 14.21 6.97 1.16
N THR A 57 14.38 8.02 0.35
CA THR A 57 15.60 8.86 0.32
C THR A 57 15.56 10.04 1.29
N GLY A 58 14.40 10.37 1.86
CA GLY A 58 14.28 11.42 2.88
C GLY A 58 14.90 11.03 4.22
N ASN A 59 15.10 12.01 5.10
CA ASN A 59 15.56 11.79 6.48
C ASN A 59 14.76 12.65 7.50
N PRO A 60 13.70 12.09 8.13
CA PRO A 60 13.10 10.80 7.82
C PRO A 60 12.40 10.81 6.46
N ALA A 61 12.35 9.66 5.78
CA ALA A 61 11.45 9.46 4.65
C ALA A 61 10.00 9.37 5.17
N CYS A 62 9.04 10.04 4.52
CA CYS A 62 7.65 10.05 4.96
C CYS A 62 6.78 9.16 4.08
N VAL A 63 6.05 8.24 4.72
CA VAL A 63 5.03 7.39 4.08
C VAL A 63 3.68 7.71 4.71
N LEU A 64 2.74 8.20 3.90
CA LEU A 64 1.37 8.49 4.31
C LEU A 64 0.43 7.46 3.69
N LEU A 65 -0.35 6.77 4.51
CA LEU A 65 -1.39 5.87 4.05
C LEU A 65 -2.72 6.62 4.03
N TYR A 66 -3.38 6.63 2.87
CA TYR A 66 -4.70 7.24 2.67
C TYR A 66 -5.63 6.24 1.96
N GLY A 67 -6.94 6.44 2.09
CA GLY A 67 -7.96 5.58 1.48
C GLY A 67 -9.19 5.45 2.36
N ILE A 68 -10.21 4.74 1.88
CA ILE A 68 -11.47 4.59 2.60
C ILE A 68 -11.33 3.72 3.86
N ASN A 69 -12.28 3.84 4.79
CA ASN A 69 -12.40 2.96 5.94
C ASN A 69 -12.58 1.49 5.48
N GLY A 70 -11.91 0.57 6.18
CA GLY A 70 -11.96 -0.86 5.85
C GLY A 70 -11.03 -1.32 4.72
N ALA A 71 -10.36 -0.40 4.00
CA ALA A 71 -9.40 -0.76 2.93
C ALA A 71 -8.10 -1.42 3.44
N GLY A 72 -7.91 -1.53 4.76
CA GLY A 72 -6.75 -2.18 5.35
C GLY A 72 -5.51 -1.28 5.54
N LYS A 73 -5.70 0.04 5.66
CA LYS A 73 -4.61 1.03 5.85
C LYS A 73 -3.74 0.72 7.08
N THR A 74 -4.33 0.69 8.27
CA THR A 74 -3.66 0.40 9.54
C THR A 74 -2.90 -0.93 9.52
N THR A 75 -3.54 -1.99 9.01
CA THR A 75 -2.90 -3.31 8.84
C THR A 75 -1.70 -3.24 7.89
N THR A 76 -1.81 -2.49 6.80
CA THR A 76 -0.72 -2.32 5.83
C THR A 76 0.42 -1.50 6.43
N ALA A 77 0.12 -0.47 7.23
CA ALA A 77 1.14 0.31 7.93
C ALA A 77 1.96 -0.55 8.90
N GLY A 78 1.31 -1.41 9.68
CA GLY A 78 1.99 -2.36 10.57
C GLY A 78 2.88 -3.36 9.82
N LYS A 79 2.36 -3.94 8.72
CA LYS A 79 3.15 -4.84 7.84
C LYS A 79 4.36 -4.13 7.25
N LEU A 80 4.19 -2.90 6.75
CA LEU A 80 5.26 -2.09 6.21
C LEU A 80 6.31 -1.77 7.28
N ALA A 81 5.88 -1.37 8.48
CA ALA A 81 6.78 -1.08 9.58
C ALA A 81 7.64 -2.30 9.96
N TYR A 82 7.02 -3.48 10.08
CA TYR A 82 7.71 -4.75 10.32
C TYR A 82 8.73 -5.07 9.21
N GLN A 83 8.31 -4.92 7.95
CA GLN A 83 9.16 -5.18 6.80
C GLN A 83 10.37 -4.23 6.76
N LEU A 84 10.18 -2.94 6.98
CA LEU A 84 11.26 -1.95 6.98
C LEU A 84 12.24 -2.18 8.14
N ARG A 85 11.73 -2.47 9.34
CA ARG A 85 12.58 -2.84 10.48
C ARG A 85 13.44 -4.07 10.16
N ASN A 86 12.87 -5.10 9.55
CA ASN A 86 13.63 -6.30 9.13
C ASN A 86 14.66 -6.01 8.02
N GLN A 87 14.53 -4.90 7.30
CA GLN A 87 15.53 -4.40 6.34
C GLN A 87 16.59 -3.50 6.99
N GLY A 88 16.60 -3.40 8.33
CA GLY A 88 17.55 -2.57 9.08
C GLY A 88 17.19 -1.09 9.18
N ARG A 89 15.99 -0.70 8.72
CA ARG A 89 15.45 0.66 8.90
C ARG A 89 14.99 0.87 10.34
N GLN A 90 14.79 2.13 10.73
CA GLN A 90 14.30 2.54 12.04
C GLN A 90 12.97 3.32 11.92
N PRO A 91 11.88 2.65 11.50
CA PRO A 91 10.59 3.31 11.31
C PRO A 91 9.98 3.80 12.63
N LEU A 92 9.37 4.99 12.59
CA LEU A 92 8.46 5.51 13.60
C LEU A 92 7.03 5.48 13.04
N VAL A 93 6.13 4.79 13.73
CA VAL A 93 4.70 4.78 13.41
C VAL A 93 4.00 5.98 14.06
N ILE A 94 3.21 6.72 13.30
CA ILE A 94 2.38 7.82 13.79
C ILE A 94 0.91 7.43 13.63
N ALA A 95 0.18 7.34 14.74
CA ALA A 95 -1.26 7.10 14.75
C ALA A 95 -2.02 8.42 14.63
N ALA A 96 -2.34 8.82 13.38
CA ALA A 96 -3.01 10.07 13.06
C ALA A 96 -4.47 9.91 12.56
N ASP A 97 -5.03 8.69 12.57
CA ASP A 97 -6.49 8.49 12.51
C ASP A 97 -7.10 8.85 13.88
N THR A 98 -7.22 10.16 14.13
CA THR A 98 -7.73 10.71 15.39
C THR A 98 -9.25 10.76 15.46
N TYR A 99 -9.94 10.50 14.33
CA TYR A 99 -11.40 10.46 14.26
C TYR A 99 -11.95 9.19 14.92
N ARG A 100 -11.24 8.07 14.74
CA ARG A 100 -11.61 6.78 15.33
C ARG A 100 -10.72 6.51 16.52
N ALA A 101 -11.26 6.62 17.74
CA ALA A 101 -10.51 6.28 18.96
C ALA A 101 -9.88 4.86 18.89
N ALA A 102 -10.64 3.88 18.41
CA ALA A 102 -10.14 2.52 18.18
C ALA A 102 -9.09 2.44 17.06
N GLY A 103 -9.03 3.39 16.12
CA GLY A 103 -8.01 3.48 15.08
C GLY A 103 -6.62 3.76 15.68
N ILE A 104 -6.54 4.66 16.67
CA ILE A 104 -5.32 4.94 17.42
C ILE A 104 -4.82 3.67 18.12
N GLU A 105 -5.69 3.02 18.90
CA GLU A 105 -5.34 1.79 19.65
C GLU A 105 -4.91 0.65 18.71
N GLN A 106 -5.61 0.49 17.58
CA GLN A 106 -5.23 -0.51 16.56
C GLN A 106 -3.85 -0.22 15.97
N MET A 107 -3.55 1.04 15.66
CA MET A 107 -2.26 1.41 15.08
C MET A 107 -1.11 1.21 16.07
N VAL A 108 -1.32 1.55 17.35
CA VAL A 108 -0.36 1.28 18.44
C VAL A 108 -0.12 -0.22 18.57
N ALA A 109 -1.17 -1.03 18.64
CA ALA A 109 -1.04 -2.48 18.71
C ALA A 109 -0.29 -3.08 17.52
N TRP A 110 -0.46 -2.53 16.31
CA TRP A 110 0.30 -2.93 15.12
C TRP A 110 1.77 -2.53 15.20
N ALA A 111 2.07 -1.33 15.70
CA ALA A 111 3.45 -0.89 15.91
C ALA A 111 4.17 -1.78 16.94
N ASP A 112 3.50 -2.13 18.03
CA ASP A 112 4.04 -3.02 19.07
C ASP A 112 4.29 -4.43 18.52
N ARG A 113 3.34 -4.98 17.76
CA ARG A 113 3.52 -6.28 17.05
C ARG A 113 4.67 -6.23 16.03
N ALA A 114 4.83 -5.09 15.36
CA ALA A 114 5.93 -4.86 14.45
C ALA A 114 7.26 -4.59 15.19
N GLY A 115 7.26 -4.45 16.51
CA GLY A 115 8.43 -4.14 17.33
C GLY A 115 9.11 -2.83 16.91
N VAL A 116 8.31 -1.81 16.60
CA VAL A 116 8.79 -0.47 16.19
C VAL A 116 8.28 0.58 17.16
N GLN A 117 8.96 1.73 17.21
CA GLN A 117 8.49 2.85 18.02
C GLN A 117 7.21 3.44 17.42
N HIS A 118 6.37 4.00 18.29
CA HIS A 118 5.16 4.71 17.88
C HIS A 118 5.01 6.07 18.58
N LEU A 119 4.22 6.94 17.96
CA LEU A 119 3.66 8.16 18.53
C LEU A 119 2.16 8.18 18.24
N ALA A 120 1.36 8.43 19.26
CA ALA A 120 -0.09 8.47 19.15
C ALA A 120 -0.62 9.88 19.42
N GLY A 121 -1.55 10.34 18.59
CA GLY A 121 -2.39 11.49 18.93
C GLY A 121 -3.42 11.14 20.00
N SER A 122 -4.13 12.15 20.48
CA SER A 122 -5.34 11.96 21.29
C SER A 122 -6.58 11.87 20.39
N SER A 123 -7.63 11.19 20.86
CA SER A 123 -8.93 11.17 20.18
C SER A 123 -9.43 12.61 19.95
N GLY A 124 -9.81 12.94 18.71
CA GLY A 124 -10.24 14.28 18.31
C GLY A 124 -9.13 15.32 18.13
N ALA A 125 -7.86 14.95 18.27
CA ALA A 125 -6.74 15.85 17.95
C ALA A 125 -6.68 16.14 16.44
N ASP A 126 -6.09 17.27 16.06
CA ASP A 126 -5.83 17.59 14.66
C ASP A 126 -4.78 16.60 14.06
N PRO A 127 -5.14 15.80 13.03
CA PRO A 127 -4.21 14.85 12.42
C PRO A 127 -2.92 15.50 11.91
N ALA A 128 -3.00 16.71 11.35
CA ALA A 128 -1.84 17.39 10.80
C ALA A 128 -0.82 17.73 11.89
N SER A 129 -1.28 18.20 13.04
CA SER A 129 -0.46 18.45 14.23
C SER A 129 0.19 17.18 14.75
N VAL A 130 -0.55 16.05 14.82
CA VAL A 130 0.00 14.75 15.25
C VAL A 130 1.12 14.28 14.32
N VAL A 131 0.92 14.40 13.00
CA VAL A 131 1.95 14.05 12.02
C VAL A 131 3.15 14.99 12.12
N PHE A 132 2.93 16.30 12.28
CA PHE A 132 4.01 17.28 12.43
C PHE A 132 4.90 16.95 13.63
N ASP A 133 4.31 16.74 14.81
CA ASP A 133 5.03 16.39 16.03
C ASP A 133 5.76 15.06 15.91
N GLY A 134 5.15 14.07 15.24
CA GLY A 134 5.78 12.80 14.97
C GLY A 134 6.99 12.89 14.05
N VAL A 135 6.94 13.72 13.00
CA VAL A 135 8.11 13.97 12.12
C VAL A 135 9.23 14.68 12.87
N GLN A 136 8.91 15.67 13.71
CA GLN A 136 9.92 16.33 14.56
C GLN A 136 10.54 15.35 15.55
N THR A 137 9.73 14.47 16.13
CA THR A 137 10.18 13.43 17.06
C THR A 137 11.10 12.43 16.37
N ALA A 138 10.74 11.96 15.17
CA ALA A 138 11.57 11.07 14.36
C ALA A 138 12.95 11.69 14.08
N ARG A 139 13.00 12.96 13.67
CA ARG A 139 14.26 13.69 13.45
C ARG A 139 15.13 13.73 14.70
N LYS A 140 14.55 14.02 15.87
CA LYS A 140 15.27 14.09 17.15
C LYS A 140 15.78 12.72 17.61
N ARG A 141 15.04 11.65 17.34
CA ARG A 141 15.36 10.27 17.75
C ARG A 141 16.26 9.54 16.75
N GLY A 142 16.50 10.12 15.57
CA GLY A 142 17.29 9.49 14.51
C GLY A 142 16.53 8.40 13.72
N ASN A 143 15.19 8.36 13.81
CA ASN A 143 14.39 7.47 12.97
C ASN A 143 14.53 7.90 11.50
N ASP A 144 14.75 6.94 10.60
CA ASP A 144 15.00 7.20 9.17
C ASP A 144 13.74 7.11 8.30
N VAL A 145 12.64 6.58 8.84
CA VAL A 145 11.33 6.51 8.17
C VAL A 145 10.21 6.86 9.15
N VAL A 146 9.21 7.59 8.66
CA VAL A 146 7.94 7.85 9.33
C VAL A 146 6.82 7.20 8.54
N ILE A 147 5.94 6.47 9.23
CA ILE A 147 4.74 5.87 8.64
C ILE A 147 3.52 6.45 9.36
N ALA A 148 2.70 7.21 8.66
CA ALA A 148 1.48 7.82 9.19
C ALA A 148 0.23 7.18 8.58
N ASP A 149 -0.73 6.82 9.44
CA ASP A 149 -2.08 6.38 9.04
C ASP A 149 -3.07 7.55 9.19
N THR A 150 -4.03 7.66 8.27
CA THR A 150 -5.09 8.69 8.29
C THR A 150 -6.48 8.06 8.39
N ALA A 151 -7.48 8.86 8.74
CA ALA A 151 -8.89 8.50 8.53
C ALA A 151 -9.17 8.29 7.03
#